data_AF-A0A932R4J7-F1
#
_entry.id   AF-A0A932R4J7-F1
#
_cell.length_a   1.000
_cell.length_b   1.000
_cell.length_c   1.000
_cell.angle_alpha   90.00
_cell.angle_beta   90.00
_cell.angle_gamma   90.00
#
_symmetry.space_group_name_H-M   'P 1'
#
loop_
_entity.id
_entity.type
_entity.pdbx_description
1 polymer ?
#
loop_
_entity_poly.entity_id
_entity_poly.type
_entity_poly.pdbx_seq_one_letter_code
_entity_poly.pdbx_strand_id
1 'polypeptide(L)'
;MSSEGNKSSSGLVNIGSLYEISSPDAECWDLKLGSMFRAALAVRQNAQAPYSKFLVGAAVESEKGNVYVGCNVERCSYSQGTHAEQNAVDTMIAVEGSVKIKRLVLAGAMSGDNIPIEYHGRAHSGICGCDSKLVLSCGHCRQIIWENCLGDKSVRIYTLSMSGHVFQINIGDLYPFPFGPEDIGVKYGNIGGQNG
;
A
#
# COMPACT_ATOMS: atom_id res chain seq x y z
N MET A 1 7.03 -12.93 -40.35
CA MET A 1 7.23 -13.96 -39.30
C MET A 1 7.86 -13.23 -38.12
N SER A 2 7.00 -12.66 -37.27
CA SER A 2 6.60 -13.17 -35.95
C SER A 2 7.60 -12.70 -34.89
N SER A 3 7.22 -12.09 -33.77
CA SER A 3 5.95 -12.20 -33.03
C SER A 3 5.76 -10.98 -32.11
N GLU A 4 4.49 -10.64 -31.94
CA GLU A 4 3.94 -9.59 -31.08
C GLU A 4 4.29 -9.81 -29.61
N GLY A 5 4.73 -8.74 -28.94
CA GLY A 5 4.92 -8.68 -27.50
C GLY A 5 3.57 -8.54 -26.80
N ASN A 6 3.08 -9.63 -26.22
CA ASN A 6 1.86 -9.66 -25.42
C ASN A 6 2.09 -8.96 -24.07
N LYS A 7 1.74 -7.68 -23.95
CA LYS A 7 1.56 -6.99 -22.67
C LYS A 7 0.12 -7.25 -22.20
N SER A 8 -0.09 -8.24 -21.33
CA SER A 8 -1.39 -8.45 -20.73
C SER A 8 -1.66 -7.38 -19.67
N SER A 9 -2.62 -6.51 -19.97
CA SER A 9 -3.22 -5.53 -19.09
C SER A 9 -4.27 -6.21 -18.21
N SER A 10 -3.87 -6.65 -17.02
CA SER A 10 -4.79 -6.88 -15.90
C SER A 10 -4.02 -6.59 -14.62
N GLY A 11 -4.50 -5.64 -13.81
CA GLY A 11 -3.90 -5.21 -12.53
C GLY A 11 -3.89 -6.27 -11.42
N LEU A 12 -3.88 -7.55 -11.78
CA LEU A 12 -3.69 -8.69 -10.89
C LEU A 12 -2.25 -9.15 -11.06
N VAL A 13 -1.42 -8.92 -10.04
CA VAL A 13 -0.10 -9.55 -9.97
C VAL A 13 -0.33 -11.03 -9.64
N ASN A 14 -0.02 -11.92 -10.59
CA ASN A 14 -0.03 -13.35 -10.34
C ASN A 14 1.12 -13.68 -9.37
N ILE A 15 0.78 -13.86 -8.10
CA ILE A 15 1.67 -14.15 -6.96
C ILE A 15 2.36 -15.54 -7.02
N GLY A 16 2.21 -16.27 -8.13
CA GLY A 16 2.57 -17.69 -8.24
C GLY A 16 4.07 -18.03 -8.38
N SER A 17 5.00 -17.07 -8.49
CA SER A 17 6.42 -17.40 -8.77
C SER A 17 7.46 -16.79 -7.84
N LEU A 18 7.09 -16.31 -6.64
CA LEU A 18 8.04 -15.74 -5.67
C LEU A 18 7.92 -16.39 -4.27
N TYR A 19 8.21 -17.69 -4.21
CA TYR A 19 8.55 -18.46 -2.99
C TYR A 19 10.07 -18.74 -3.06
N GLU A 20 10.91 -18.56 -2.05
CA GLU A 20 10.81 -18.91 -0.62
C GLU A 20 11.55 -17.87 0.24
N ILE A 21 11.06 -17.60 1.45
CA ILE A 21 11.89 -17.10 2.55
C ILE A 21 11.70 -18.10 3.67
N SER A 22 12.74 -18.88 3.95
CA SER A 22 12.85 -19.65 5.19
C SER A 22 13.70 -18.83 6.16
N SER A 23 13.11 -18.41 7.29
CA SER A 23 13.92 -18.17 8.48
C SER A 23 13.22 -18.76 9.71
N PRO A 24 13.97 -19.33 10.66
CA PRO A 24 13.45 -20.27 11.66
C PRO A 24 12.91 -19.59 12.93
N ASP A 25 13.01 -18.27 13.04
CA ASP A 25 12.71 -17.52 14.27
C ASP A 25 11.42 -16.68 14.16
N ALA A 26 10.48 -17.14 13.33
CA ALA A 26 9.26 -16.43 12.98
C ALA A 26 8.18 -16.48 14.08
N GLU A 27 8.39 -15.75 15.18
CA GLU A 27 7.26 -15.09 15.82
C GLU A 27 6.99 -13.76 15.07
N CYS A 28 5.80 -13.64 14.45
CA CYS A 28 5.05 -12.40 14.16
C CYS A 28 4.73 -11.97 12.70
N TRP A 29 5.04 -12.70 11.61
CA TRP A 29 4.70 -12.24 10.24
C TRP A 29 4.29 -13.38 9.28
N ASP A 30 3.16 -13.23 8.57
CA ASP A 30 2.68 -14.24 7.61
C ASP A 30 3.34 -14.12 6.22
N LEU A 31 3.37 -15.23 5.47
CA LEU A 31 3.97 -15.30 4.12
C LEU A 31 3.37 -14.29 3.13
N LYS A 32 2.11 -13.91 3.34
CA LYS A 32 1.38 -12.98 2.48
C LYS A 32 1.89 -11.55 2.65
N LEU A 33 2.24 -11.14 3.86
CA LEU A 33 2.80 -9.82 4.11
C LEU A 33 4.17 -9.65 3.45
N GLY A 34 5.01 -10.69 3.51
CA GLY A 34 6.28 -10.71 2.77
C GLY A 34 6.09 -10.55 1.26
N SER A 35 5.07 -11.19 0.67
CA SER A 35 4.78 -11.02 -0.76
C SER A 35 4.21 -9.63 -1.11
N MET A 36 3.44 -9.01 -0.21
CA MET A 36 2.98 -7.62 -0.37
C MET A 36 4.14 -6.62 -0.41
N PHE A 37 5.17 -6.78 0.43
CA PHE A 37 6.38 -5.95 0.36
C PHE A 37 7.11 -6.09 -0.98
N ARG A 38 7.28 -7.33 -1.47
CA ARG A 38 7.87 -7.56 -2.80
C ARG A 38 7.03 -6.89 -3.90
N ALA A 39 5.71 -6.99 -3.81
CA ALA A 39 4.80 -6.38 -4.78
C ALA A 39 4.90 -4.83 -4.76
N ALA A 40 4.93 -4.21 -3.58
CA ALA A 40 5.11 -2.77 -3.43
C ALA A 40 6.48 -2.30 -3.95
N LEU A 41 7.55 -3.02 -3.63
CA LEU A 41 8.90 -2.72 -4.14
C LEU A 41 9.01 -2.87 -5.66
N ALA A 42 8.33 -3.85 -6.25
CA ALA A 42 8.33 -4.06 -7.69
C ALA A 42 7.52 -2.97 -8.41
N VAL A 43 6.29 -2.69 -7.98
CA VAL A 43 5.41 -1.71 -8.64
C VAL A 43 5.97 -0.29 -8.57
N ARG A 44 6.76 0.06 -7.53
CA ARG A 44 7.37 1.40 -7.42
C ARG A 44 8.24 1.75 -8.63
N GLN A 45 8.83 0.75 -9.31
CA GLN A 45 9.67 0.99 -10.50
C GLN A 45 8.86 1.53 -11.69
N ASN A 46 7.54 1.38 -11.65
CA ASN A 46 6.64 1.93 -12.67
C ASN A 46 6.24 3.38 -12.38
N ALA A 47 6.64 3.94 -11.23
CA ALA A 47 6.27 5.30 -10.83
C ALA A 47 6.76 6.33 -11.86
N GLN A 48 5.86 7.20 -12.28
CA GLN A 48 6.19 8.34 -13.14
C GLN A 48 6.39 9.57 -12.25
N ALA A 49 7.60 9.74 -11.70
CA ALA A 49 7.92 10.81 -10.78
C ALA A 49 9.01 11.77 -11.33
N PRO A 50 8.76 12.50 -12.44
CA PRO A 50 9.76 13.37 -13.05
C PRO A 50 10.17 14.57 -12.20
N TYR A 51 9.37 15.00 -11.21
CA TYR A 51 9.65 16.18 -10.39
C TYR A 51 10.35 15.79 -9.10
N SER A 52 9.78 14.90 -8.29
CA SER A 52 10.39 14.52 -7.01
C SER A 52 11.54 13.53 -7.17
N LYS A 53 11.53 12.72 -8.24
CA LYS A 53 12.36 11.52 -8.40
C LYS A 53 12.18 10.52 -7.25
N PHE A 54 11.12 10.64 -6.46
CA PHE A 54 10.82 9.77 -5.33
C PHE A 54 9.78 8.74 -5.76
N LEU A 55 10.20 7.47 -5.80
CA LEU A 55 9.39 6.36 -6.31
C LEU A 55 8.74 5.66 -5.12
N VAL A 56 7.41 5.66 -5.08
CA VAL A 56 6.61 5.00 -4.05
C VAL A 56 5.76 3.92 -4.71
N GLY A 57 5.77 2.74 -4.09
CA GLY A 57 4.87 1.65 -4.40
C GLY A 57 4.04 1.30 -3.18
N ALA A 58 2.79 0.90 -3.42
CA ALA A 58 1.87 0.45 -2.41
C ALA A 58 1.29 -0.92 -2.79
N ALA A 59 0.99 -1.73 -1.78
CA ALA A 59 0.23 -2.96 -1.92
C ALA A 59 -0.89 -3.01 -0.88
N VAL A 60 -2.12 -3.24 -1.32
CA VAL A 60 -3.35 -3.22 -0.50
C VAL A 60 -3.97 -4.60 -0.51
N GLU A 61 -4.19 -5.19 0.67
CA GLU A 61 -4.99 -6.41 0.82
C GLU A 61 -6.44 -6.03 1.11
N SER A 62 -7.38 -6.52 0.31
CA SER A 62 -8.82 -6.38 0.56
C SER A 62 -9.30 -7.36 1.64
N GLU A 63 -10.47 -7.13 2.24
CA GLU A 63 -11.09 -8.10 3.16
C GLU A 63 -11.35 -9.48 2.51
N LYS A 64 -11.37 -9.56 1.17
CA LYS A 64 -11.47 -10.83 0.44
C LYS A 64 -10.11 -11.55 0.29
N GLY A 65 -9.01 -10.95 0.75
CA GLY A 65 -7.66 -11.52 0.72
C GLY A 65 -6.87 -11.31 -0.58
N ASN A 66 -7.43 -10.60 -1.56
CA ASN A 66 -6.75 -10.25 -2.80
C ASN A 66 -5.81 -9.06 -2.57
N VAL A 67 -4.74 -8.98 -3.38
CA VAL A 67 -3.74 -7.91 -3.26
C VAL A 67 -3.71 -7.08 -4.55
N TYR A 68 -3.77 -5.77 -4.37
CA TYR A 68 -3.71 -4.78 -5.44
C TYR A 68 -2.53 -3.85 -5.23
N VAL A 69 -1.90 -3.44 -6.32
CA VAL A 69 -0.70 -2.62 -6.28
C VAL A 69 -0.92 -1.28 -6.97
N GLY A 70 -0.16 -0.28 -6.55
CA GLY A 70 -0.18 1.05 -7.15
C GLY A 70 1.15 1.76 -6.96
N CYS A 71 1.41 2.76 -7.80
CA CYS A 71 2.60 3.60 -7.72
C CYS A 71 2.25 5.08 -7.90
N ASN A 72 3.13 5.98 -7.49
CA ASN A 72 2.88 7.40 -7.66
C ASN A 72 3.09 7.87 -9.11
N VAL A 73 2.25 8.80 -9.54
CA VAL A 73 2.29 9.43 -10.87
C VAL A 73 2.19 10.94 -10.68
N GLU A 74 3.18 11.67 -11.18
CA GLU A 74 3.24 13.13 -11.07
C GLU A 74 2.90 13.80 -12.40
N ARG A 75 2.32 14.99 -12.30
CA ARG A 75 1.88 15.83 -13.41
C ARG A 75 2.29 17.28 -13.14
N CYS A 76 2.30 18.10 -14.18
CA CYS A 76 2.61 19.53 -14.08
C CYS A 76 1.63 20.27 -13.15
N SER A 77 0.35 19.86 -13.14
CA SER A 77 -0.62 20.30 -12.15
C SER A 77 -0.61 19.36 -10.95
N TYR A 78 -0.26 19.88 -9.77
CA TYR A 78 -0.15 19.08 -8.54
C TYR A 78 -1.46 18.38 -8.16
N SER A 79 -2.61 19.02 -8.41
CA SER A 79 -3.94 18.42 -8.17
C SER A 79 -4.23 17.16 -9.00
N GLN A 80 -3.47 16.93 -10.07
CA GLN A 80 -3.62 15.76 -10.94
C GLN A 80 -2.59 14.66 -10.64
N GLY A 81 -1.73 14.88 -9.64
CA GLY A 81 -0.86 13.83 -9.15
C GLY A 81 -1.67 12.72 -8.47
N THR A 82 -1.19 11.49 -8.55
CA THR A 82 -1.80 10.35 -7.85
C THR A 82 -0.75 9.69 -6.98
N HIS A 83 -1.09 9.46 -5.72
CA HIS A 83 -0.21 8.77 -4.77
C HIS A 83 -0.33 7.26 -4.93
N ALA A 84 0.70 6.52 -4.49
CA ALA A 84 0.73 5.06 -4.62
C ALA A 84 -0.45 4.39 -3.91
N GLU A 85 -0.80 4.85 -2.70
CA GLU A 85 -1.93 4.34 -1.93
C GLU A 85 -3.26 4.55 -2.65
N GLN A 86 -3.49 5.77 -3.12
CA GLN A 86 -4.69 6.10 -3.89
C GLN A 86 -4.79 5.21 -5.12
N ASN A 87 -3.71 5.08 -5.88
CA ASN A 87 -3.70 4.24 -7.07
C ASN A 87 -3.99 2.77 -6.77
N ALA A 88 -3.43 2.21 -5.69
CA ALA A 88 -3.68 0.83 -5.29
C ALA A 88 -5.14 0.61 -4.81
N VAL A 89 -5.68 1.55 -4.03
CA VAL A 89 -7.07 1.51 -3.54
C VAL A 89 -8.07 1.68 -4.68
N ASP A 90 -7.84 2.64 -5.58
CA ASP A 90 -8.69 2.85 -6.76
C ASP A 90 -8.68 1.61 -7.67
N THR A 91 -7.52 0.95 -7.82
CA THR A 91 -7.40 -0.31 -8.56
C THR A 91 -8.17 -1.44 -7.88
N MET A 92 -8.06 -1.58 -6.55
CA MET A 92 -8.84 -2.55 -5.78
C MET A 92 -10.34 -2.36 -6.01
N ILE A 93 -10.84 -1.14 -5.91
CA ILE A 93 -12.26 -0.81 -6.09
C ILE A 93 -12.70 -1.06 -7.54
N ALA A 94 -11.89 -0.66 -8.51
CA ALA A 94 -12.21 -0.86 -9.93
C ALA A 94 -12.35 -2.35 -10.30
N VAL A 95 -11.61 -3.24 -9.63
CA VAL A 95 -11.63 -4.69 -9.88
C VAL A 95 -12.70 -5.39 -9.03
N GLU A 96 -12.82 -5.07 -7.75
CA GLU A 96 -13.71 -5.79 -6.82
C GLU A 96 -15.08 -5.18 -6.63
N GLY A 97 -15.29 -3.96 -7.14
CA GLY A 97 -16.31 -3.08 -6.61
C GLY A 97 -15.97 -2.64 -5.19
N SER A 98 -16.98 -2.18 -4.46
CA SER A 98 -16.75 -1.76 -3.09
C SER A 98 -16.28 -2.92 -2.20
N VAL A 99 -15.14 -2.70 -1.54
CA VAL A 99 -14.55 -3.63 -0.60
C VAL A 99 -13.72 -2.87 0.42
N LYS A 100 -13.74 -3.33 1.66
CA LYS A 100 -12.93 -2.77 2.75
C LYS A 100 -11.47 -3.21 2.62
N ILE A 101 -10.55 -2.32 2.97
CA ILE A 101 -9.13 -2.60 3.13
C ILE A 101 -8.89 -3.36 4.43
N LYS A 102 -8.12 -4.44 4.36
CA LYS A 102 -7.67 -5.21 5.52
C LYS A 102 -6.31 -4.75 6.05
N ARG A 103 -5.35 -4.52 5.14
CA ARG A 103 -4.02 -3.95 5.45
C ARG A 103 -3.34 -3.38 4.22
N LEU A 104 -2.36 -2.51 4.45
CA LEU A 104 -1.63 -1.80 3.40
C LEU A 104 -0.11 -1.85 3.66
N VAL A 105 0.67 -1.93 2.59
CA VAL A 105 2.14 -1.86 2.61
C VAL A 105 2.61 -0.69 1.75
N LEU A 106 3.63 0.03 2.22
CA LEU A 106 4.35 1.10 1.53
C LEU A 106 5.82 0.76 1.37
N ALA A 107 6.39 1.16 0.24
CA ALA A 107 7.83 1.23 0.06
C ALA A 107 8.16 2.43 -0.83
N GLY A 108 9.15 3.24 -0.46
CA GLY A 108 9.60 4.30 -1.33
C GLY A 108 11.01 4.77 -1.06
N ALA A 109 11.67 5.22 -2.13
CA ALA A 109 13.04 5.71 -2.13
C ALA A 109 13.28 6.60 -3.36
N MET A 110 14.42 7.28 -3.42
CA MET A 110 14.80 8.00 -4.64
C MET A 110 14.99 7.03 -5.81
N SER A 111 14.81 7.54 -7.03
CA SER A 111 15.12 6.81 -8.26
C SER A 111 16.60 6.43 -8.28
N GLY A 112 16.89 5.16 -8.53
CA GLY A 112 18.24 4.59 -8.47
C GLY A 112 18.66 4.02 -7.12
N ASP A 113 17.98 4.40 -6.03
CA ASP A 113 18.24 3.82 -4.71
C ASP A 113 17.63 2.42 -4.63
N ASN A 114 18.38 1.48 -4.06
CA ASN A 114 17.89 0.15 -3.72
C ASN A 114 17.47 0.11 -2.26
N ILE A 115 16.30 -0.45 -2.00
CA ILE A 115 15.87 -0.84 -0.66
C ILE A 115 16.21 -2.33 -0.54
N PRO A 116 17.17 -2.73 0.30
CA PRO A 116 17.49 -4.13 0.48
C PRO A 116 16.25 -4.87 0.99
N ILE A 117 15.96 -6.04 0.39
CA ILE A 117 14.98 -7.00 0.92
C ILE A 117 15.68 -7.87 1.98
N GLU A 118 16.47 -7.24 2.86
CA GLU A 118 17.06 -7.94 4.00
C GLU A 118 16.13 -7.71 5.19
N TYR A 119 15.26 -8.69 5.41
CA TYR A 119 14.37 -8.70 6.55
C TYR A 119 15.20 -8.92 7.82
N HIS A 120 15.51 -7.85 8.53
CA HIS A 120 16.22 -7.92 9.81
C HIS A 120 15.28 -8.11 10.99
N GLY A 121 14.37 -9.09 10.94
CA GLY A 121 13.77 -9.80 12.11
C GLY A 121 13.17 -9.01 13.29
N ARG A 122 13.09 -7.69 13.24
CA ARG A 122 12.62 -6.84 14.33
C ARG A 122 11.67 -5.81 13.78
N ALA A 123 10.39 -6.04 14.02
CA ALA A 123 9.39 -5.00 13.98
C ALA A 123 9.60 -4.10 15.20
N HIS A 124 9.99 -2.86 14.98
CA HIS A 124 10.04 -1.89 16.06
C HIS A 124 8.63 -1.32 16.25
N SER A 125 8.03 -1.54 17.43
CA SER A 125 6.89 -0.76 17.88
C SER A 125 7.37 0.64 18.26
N GLY A 126 7.48 1.53 17.28
CA GLY A 126 8.00 2.88 17.45
C GLY A 126 9.09 3.24 16.44
N ILE A 127 9.21 4.52 16.12
CA ILE A 127 10.25 5.03 15.23
C ILE A 127 11.60 4.86 15.96
N CYS A 128 12.38 3.86 15.58
CA CYS A 128 13.77 3.75 16.01
C CYS A 128 14.55 4.90 15.39
N GLY A 129 15.24 5.72 16.19
CA GLY A 129 16.14 6.77 15.69
C GLY A 129 17.31 6.24 14.84
N CYS A 130 17.44 4.92 14.71
CA CYS A 130 18.39 4.25 13.84
C CYS A 130 18.01 4.28 12.35
N ASP A 131 16.76 4.64 12.00
CA ASP A 131 16.29 4.63 10.62
C ASP A 131 15.41 5.85 10.30
N SER A 132 16.04 6.95 9.91
CA SER A 132 15.41 8.27 9.81
C SER A 132 14.59 8.49 8.52
N LYS A 133 14.41 7.45 7.68
CA LYS A 133 13.73 7.56 6.37
C LYS A 133 12.65 6.50 6.21
N LEU A 134 11.51 6.75 6.87
CA LEU A 134 10.29 5.99 6.67
C LEU A 134 9.40 6.70 5.65
N VAL A 135 8.74 5.94 4.79
CA VAL A 135 7.66 6.45 3.94
C VAL A 135 6.34 6.22 4.64
N LEU A 136 5.76 7.29 5.18
CA LEU A 136 4.44 7.25 5.84
C LEU A 136 3.40 7.91 4.94
N SER A 137 2.16 7.42 5.03
CA SER A 137 1.04 8.03 4.30
C SER A 137 0.86 9.49 4.69
N CYS A 138 0.74 10.36 3.69
CA CYS A 138 0.44 11.77 3.87
C CYS A 138 -1.04 11.98 4.25
N GLY A 139 -1.42 13.22 4.61
CA GLY A 139 -2.80 13.55 5.01
C GLY A 139 -3.86 13.15 3.97
N HIS A 140 -3.58 13.38 2.68
CA HIS A 140 -4.47 12.99 1.58
C HIS A 140 -4.75 11.48 1.56
N CYS A 141 -3.70 10.66 1.64
CA CYS A 141 -3.86 9.21 1.64
C CYS A 141 -4.47 8.68 2.94
N ARG A 142 -4.26 9.36 4.08
CA ARG A 142 -4.94 8.99 5.33
C ARG A 142 -6.45 9.10 5.19
N GLN A 143 -6.96 10.14 4.52
CA GLN A 143 -8.39 10.27 4.23
C GLN A 143 -8.89 9.11 3.34
N ILE A 144 -8.18 8.80 2.25
CA ILE A 144 -8.54 7.71 1.35
C ILE A 144 -8.57 6.37 2.07
N ILE A 145 -7.55 6.08 2.88
CA ILE A 145 -7.49 4.85 3.67
C ILE A 145 -8.61 4.82 4.70
N TRP A 146 -8.89 5.94 5.38
CA TRP A 146 -9.98 6.03 6.36
C TRP A 146 -11.35 5.74 5.74
N GLU A 147 -11.63 6.32 4.57
CA GLU A 147 -12.88 6.07 3.85
C GLU A 147 -13.00 4.62 3.36
N ASN A 148 -11.87 3.97 3.05
CA ASN A 148 -11.86 2.59 2.57
C ASN A 148 -11.57 1.53 3.66
N CYS A 149 -11.31 1.94 4.89
CA CYS A 149 -11.32 1.05 6.06
C CYS A 149 -12.68 1.02 6.77
N LEU A 150 -13.65 1.82 6.32
CA LEU A 150 -15.00 1.91 6.88
C LEU A 150 -14.99 2.23 8.38
N GLY A 151 -14.12 3.17 8.78
CA GLY A 151 -13.98 3.57 10.18
C GLY A 151 -13.20 2.59 11.07
N ASP A 152 -12.70 1.48 10.52
CA ASP A 152 -11.88 0.53 11.26
C ASP A 152 -10.49 1.11 11.56
N LYS A 153 -10.34 1.59 12.79
CA LYS A 153 -9.09 2.15 13.32
C LYS A 153 -7.95 1.14 13.40
N SER A 154 -8.25 -0.16 13.36
CA SER A 154 -7.26 -1.25 13.53
C SER A 154 -6.57 -1.66 12.23
N VAL A 155 -7.00 -1.13 11.07
CA VAL A 155 -6.35 -1.42 9.78
C VAL A 155 -4.88 -1.02 9.85
N ARG A 156 -4.02 -2.00 9.56
CA ARG A 156 -2.57 -1.90 9.70
C ARG A 156 -1.94 -1.36 8.42
N ILE A 157 -1.04 -0.41 8.59
CA ILE A 157 -0.17 0.13 7.56
C ILE A 157 1.25 -0.24 7.91
N TYR A 158 1.93 -0.86 6.94
CA TYR A 158 3.31 -1.27 7.07
C TYR A 158 4.19 -0.46 6.13
N THR A 159 5.39 -0.11 6.55
CA THR A 159 6.36 0.60 5.69
C THR A 159 7.74 0.00 5.83
N LEU A 160 8.47 -0.02 4.72
CA LEU A 160 9.89 -0.34 4.71
C LEU A 160 10.72 0.92 4.88
N SER A 161 11.68 0.80 5.77
CA SER A 161 12.77 1.73 5.91
C SER A 161 13.89 1.48 4.88
N MET A 162 14.84 2.40 4.80
CA MET A 162 15.97 2.26 3.87
C MET A 162 16.95 1.17 4.27
N SER A 163 17.02 0.76 5.54
CA SER A 163 17.86 -0.36 5.96
C SER A 163 17.10 -1.69 6.04
N GLY A 164 15.90 -1.78 5.45
CA GLY A 164 15.13 -3.03 5.38
C GLY A 164 14.29 -3.36 6.62
N HIS A 165 14.28 -2.51 7.65
CA HIS A 165 13.36 -2.66 8.78
C HIS A 165 11.92 -2.38 8.38
N VAL A 166 11.00 -3.16 8.92
CA VAL A 166 9.56 -2.98 8.79
C VAL A 166 9.03 -2.21 9.98
N PHE A 167 8.28 -1.14 9.71
CA PHE A 167 7.52 -0.41 10.71
C PHE A 167 6.01 -0.63 10.49
N GLN A 168 5.26 -0.78 11.58
CA GLN A 168 3.80 -0.94 11.56
C GLN A 168 3.15 0.20 12.35
N ILE A 169 2.06 0.75 11.80
CA ILE A 169 1.16 1.65 12.51
C ILE A 169 -0.29 1.36 12.12
N ASN A 170 -1.24 1.55 13.03
CA ASN A 170 -2.66 1.45 12.66
C ASN A 170 -3.14 2.79 12.09
N ILE A 171 -4.13 2.77 11.20
CA ILE A 171 -4.70 4.01 10.66
C ILE A 171 -5.27 4.91 11.76
N GLY A 172 -5.83 4.33 12.83
CA GLY A 172 -6.34 5.09 13.98
C GLY A 172 -5.25 5.85 14.75
N ASP A 173 -4.01 5.35 14.76
CA ASP A 173 -2.90 6.06 15.41
C ASP A 173 -2.30 7.12 14.45
N LEU A 174 -2.31 6.83 13.15
CA LEU A 174 -1.80 7.73 12.11
C LEU A 174 -2.77 8.89 11.78
N TYR A 175 -4.06 8.68 12.01
CA TYR A 175 -5.14 9.63 11.75
C TYR A 175 -6.22 9.59 12.87
N PRO A 176 -5.90 10.13 14.06
CA PRO A 176 -6.66 9.87 15.31
C PRO A 176 -8.04 10.53 15.41
N PHE A 177 -8.21 11.66 14.74
CA PHE A 177 -9.46 12.43 14.72
C PHE A 177 -9.85 12.70 13.26
N PRO A 178 -10.24 11.65 12.52
CA PRO A 178 -10.56 11.78 11.12
C PRO A 178 -11.86 12.55 10.92
N PHE A 179 -11.92 13.36 9.87
CA PHE A 179 -13.19 13.84 9.34
C PHE A 179 -13.69 12.84 8.30
N GLY A 180 -14.97 12.47 8.32
CA GLY A 180 -15.51 11.47 7.42
C GLY A 180 -16.99 11.61 7.11
N PRO A 181 -17.55 10.66 6.35
CA PRO A 181 -18.97 10.55 6.00
C PRO A 181 -19.92 10.83 7.16
N GLU A 182 -19.65 10.31 8.36
CA GLU A 182 -20.52 10.48 9.52
C GLU A 182 -20.65 11.95 9.96
N ASP A 183 -19.60 12.75 9.81
CA ASP A 183 -19.60 14.18 10.15
C ASP A 183 -20.50 15.02 9.23
N ILE A 184 -20.84 14.50 8.06
CA ILE A 184 -21.77 15.11 7.10
C ILE A 184 -23.09 14.34 6.98
N GLY A 185 -23.38 13.43 7.91
CA GLY A 185 -24.64 12.68 7.97
C GLY A 185 -24.74 11.50 6.99
N VAL A 186 -23.62 11.04 6.43
CA VAL A 186 -23.55 9.85 5.56
C VAL A 186 -23.12 8.62 6.39
N LYS A 187 -23.89 7.53 6.30
CA LYS A 187 -23.56 6.27 7.00
C LYS A 187 -22.56 5.42 6.19
N TYR A 188 -21.48 4.99 6.83
CA TYR A 188 -20.57 3.97 6.29
C TYR A 188 -21.28 2.62 6.09
N GLY A 189 -20.93 1.88 5.03
CA GLY A 189 -21.37 0.49 4.86
C GLY A 189 -22.55 0.25 3.93
N ASN A 190 -23.18 1.30 3.37
CA ASN A 190 -24.22 1.13 2.34
C ASN A 190 -23.61 1.01 0.93
N ILE A 191 -22.55 0.20 0.80
CA ILE A 191 -21.82 0.06 -0.45
C ILE A 191 -22.19 -1.27 -1.10
N GLY A 192 -23.29 -1.22 -1.85
CA GLY A 192 -23.97 -2.37 -2.44
C GLY A 192 -25.42 -2.39 -1.97
N GLY A 193 -26.30 -1.70 -2.70
CA GLY A 193 -27.72 -1.62 -2.37
C GLY A 193 -28.35 -3.00 -2.19
N GLN A 194 -28.78 -3.29 -0.97
CA GLN A 194 -30.04 -3.96 -0.74
C GLN A 194 -30.89 -3.00 0.10
N ASN A 195 -31.74 -2.24 -0.60
CA ASN A 195 -32.89 -1.62 0.02
C ASN A 195 -33.85 -2.77 0.39
N GLY A 196 -33.86 -3.16 1.66
CA GLY A 196 -35.02 -3.78 2.28
C GLY A 196 -36.06 -2.72 2.61
#